data_AF-A0A7C7WZ34-F1
#
_entry.id   AF-A0A7C7WZ34-F1
#
_cell.length_a   1.000
_cell.length_b   1.000
_cell.length_c   1.000
_cell.angle_alpha   90.00
_cell.angle_beta   90.00
_cell.angle_gamma   90.00
#
_symmetry.space_group_name_H-M   'P 1'
#
loop_
_entity.id
_entity.type
_entity.pdbx_description
1 polymer ?
#
loop_
_entity_poly.entity_id
_entity_poly.type
_entity_poly.pdbx_seq_one_letter_code
_entity_poly.pdbx_strand_id
1 'polypeptide(L)'
;MHHHQLLNLVRQQVHIQLIQLGASEEGVSEETILIRDGMYCGRRFFLDDFMAIWFIEEGELKFFDPSGAVAAVEQVQSAMRAA
;
A
#
# COMPACT_ATOMS: atom_id res chain seq x y z
N MET A 1 -17.48 5.46 -3.49
CA MET A 1 -16.23 5.51 -4.29
C MET A 1 -16.13 4.23 -5.11
N HIS A 2 -15.98 4.33 -6.43
CA HIS A 2 -15.78 3.15 -7.27
C HIS A 2 -14.40 2.57 -6.94
N HIS A 3 -14.30 1.29 -6.56
CA HIS A 3 -13.09 0.59 -6.08
C HIS A 3 -11.76 1.00 -6.78
N HIS A 4 -11.80 1.30 -8.08
CA HIS A 4 -10.67 1.82 -8.86
C HIS A 4 -10.08 3.15 -8.30
N GLN A 5 -10.91 4.10 -7.86
CA GLN A 5 -10.44 5.37 -7.29
C GLN A 5 -9.65 5.15 -6.00
N LEU A 6 -10.16 4.26 -5.13
CA LEU A 6 -9.48 3.90 -3.88
C LEU A 6 -8.15 3.20 -4.17
N LEU A 7 -8.13 2.29 -5.15
CA LEU A 7 -6.92 1.59 -5.56
C LEU A 7 -5.85 2.56 -6.09
N ASN A 8 -6.23 3.58 -6.86
CA ASN A 8 -5.27 4.58 -7.35
C ASN A 8 -4.72 5.44 -6.20
N LEU A 9 -5.56 5.80 -5.23
CA LEU A 9 -5.10 6.51 -4.03
C LEU A 9 -4.11 5.68 -3.22
N VAL A 10 -4.41 4.39 -3.02
CA VAL A 10 -3.51 3.45 -2.33
C VAL A 10 -2.18 3.34 -3.06
N ARG A 11 -2.18 3.19 -4.39
CA ARG A 11 -0.94 3.14 -5.19
C ARG A 11 -0.10 4.40 -5.03
N GLN A 12 -0.72 5.57 -5.06
CA GLN A 12 -0.02 6.84 -4.86
C GLN A 12 0.58 6.95 -3.46
N GLN A 13 -0.20 6.63 -2.42
CA GLN A 13 0.26 6.65 -1.03
C GLN A 13 1.42 5.67 -0.83
N VAL A 14 1.32 4.46 -1.38
CA VAL A 14 2.38 3.45 -1.30
C VAL A 14 3.66 3.95 -1.96
N HIS A 15 3.58 4.45 -3.19
CA HIS A 15 4.76 4.89 -3.93
C HIS A 15 5.49 6.03 -3.20
N ILE A 16 4.75 7.04 -2.74
CA ILE A 16 5.31 8.16 -1.97
C ILE A 16 5.99 7.66 -0.71
N GLN A 17 5.33 6.80 0.06
CA GLN A 17 5.85 6.33 1.33
C GLN A 17 7.09 5.43 1.16
N LEU A 18 7.12 4.57 0.13
CA LEU A 18 8.29 3.73 -0.14
C LEU A 18 9.51 4.56 -0.57
N ILE A 19 9.32 5.60 -1.37
CA ILE A 19 10.41 6.55 -1.69
C ILE A 19 10.91 7.25 -0.43
N GLN A 20 10.01 7.71 0.45
CA GLN A 20 10.39 8.34 1.72
C GLN A 20 11.16 7.39 2.66
N LEU A 21 10.89 6.09 2.57
CA LEU A 21 11.62 5.06 3.32
C LEU A 21 12.97 4.69 2.68
N GLY A 22 13.25 5.15 1.45
CA GLY A 22 14.54 5.00 0.79
C GLY A 22 14.53 4.14 -0.48
N ALA A 23 13.35 3.77 -1.00
CA ALA A 23 13.25 3.15 -2.32
C ALA A 23 13.57 4.17 -3.45
N SER A 24 13.96 3.65 -4.62
CA SER A 24 14.26 4.45 -5.80
C SER A 24 13.00 5.08 -6.40
N GLU A 25 13.07 6.35 -6.78
CA GLU A 25 12.00 7.03 -7.54
C GLU A 25 11.81 6.41 -8.94
N GLU A 26 12.86 5.85 -9.51
CA GLU A 26 12.84 5.21 -10.84
C GLU A 26 12.52 3.70 -10.76
N GLY A 27 12.32 3.16 -9.56
CA GLY A 27 12.02 1.75 -9.36
C GLY A 27 10.69 1.35 -10.00
N VAL A 28 10.61 0.12 -10.50
CA VAL A 28 9.37 -0.44 -11.04
C VAL A 28 8.56 -1.03 -9.90
N SER A 29 7.36 -0.50 -9.66
CA SER A 29 6.48 -1.08 -8.65
C SER A 29 5.79 -2.34 -9.17
N GLU A 30 5.89 -3.42 -8.40
CA GLU A 30 5.11 -4.63 -8.62
C GLU A 30 3.89 -4.67 -7.69
N GLU A 31 2.79 -5.26 -8.17
CA GLU A 31 1.53 -5.33 -7.45
C GLU A 31 0.94 -6.74 -7.56
N THR A 32 0.53 -7.30 -6.42
CA THR A 32 -0.15 -8.61 -6.34
C THR A 32 -1.42 -8.51 -5.51
N ILE A 33 -2.42 -9.35 -5.86
CA ILE A 33 -3.67 -9.45 -5.11
C ILE A 33 -3.44 -10.32 -3.87
N LEU A 34 -3.92 -9.85 -2.72
CA LEU A 34 -3.92 -10.63 -1.49
C LEU A 34 -5.28 -11.31 -1.33
N ILE A 35 -5.27 -12.65 -1.43
CA ILE A 35 -6.43 -13.49 -1.16
C ILE A 35 -6.14 -14.33 0.08
N ARG A 36 -7.10 -14.38 1.02
CA ARG A 36 -7.06 -15.28 2.18
C ARG A 36 -8.42 -15.95 2.32
N ASP A 37 -8.42 -17.27 2.49
CA ASP A 37 -9.64 -18.08 2.64
C ASP A 37 -10.67 -17.84 1.52
N GLY A 38 -10.20 -17.59 0.29
CA GLY A 38 -11.03 -17.30 -0.88
C GLY A 38 -11.57 -15.87 -0.97
N MET A 39 -11.23 -15.01 0.00
CA MET A 39 -11.71 -13.63 0.08
C MET A 39 -10.62 -12.63 -0.33
N TYR A 40 -11.02 -11.56 -1.02
CA TYR A 40 -10.14 -10.44 -1.36
C TYR A 40 -9.85 -9.62 -0.11
N CYS A 41 -8.60 -9.62 0.37
CA CYS A 41 -8.18 -8.89 1.57
C CYS A 41 -7.43 -7.60 1.26
N GLY A 42 -7.13 -7.33 -0.02
CA GLY A 42 -6.39 -6.16 -0.45
C GLY A 42 -5.25 -6.53 -1.40
N ARG A 43 -4.10 -5.85 -1.26
CA ARG A 43 -2.98 -5.97 -2.21
C ARG A 43 -1.63 -5.83 -1.54
N ARG A 44 -0.63 -6.41 -2.17
CA ARG A 44 0.77 -6.27 -1.79
C ARG A 44 1.54 -5.58 -2.90
N PHE A 45 2.38 -4.66 -2.51
CA PHE A 45 3.20 -3.84 -3.39
C PHE A 45 4.65 -4.07 -3.07
N PHE A 46 5.49 -4.08 -4.10
CA PHE A 46 6.94 -4.10 -3.98
C PHE A 46 7.52 -2.94 -4.76
N LEU A 47 8.61 -2.38 -4.25
CA LEU A 47 9.44 -1.39 -4.92
C LEU A 47 10.86 -1.56 -4.40
N ASP A 48 11.77 -1.97 -5.28
CA ASP A 48 13.10 -2.47 -4.91
C ASP A 48 13.00 -3.55 -3.82
N ASP A 49 13.73 -3.41 -2.71
CA ASP A 49 13.69 -4.33 -1.57
C ASP A 49 12.62 -3.98 -0.53
N PHE A 50 11.79 -2.95 -0.77
CA PHE A 50 10.72 -2.56 0.14
C PHE A 50 9.38 -3.20 -0.24
N MET A 51 8.51 -3.33 0.76
CA MET A 51 7.18 -3.90 0.57
C MET A 51 6.12 -3.07 1.30
N ALA A 52 4.92 -3.02 0.73
CA ALA A 52 3.72 -2.55 1.41
C ALA A 52 2.57 -3.56 1.27
N ILE A 53 1.70 -3.64 2.28
CA ILE A 53 0.46 -4.40 2.21
C ILE A 53 -0.69 -3.47 2.54
N TRP A 54 -1.64 -3.37 1.62
CA TRP A 54 -2.94 -2.76 1.87
C TRP A 54 -3.92 -3.82 2.34
N PHE A 55 -4.46 -3.62 3.53
CA PHE A 55 -5.52 -4.42 4.14
C PHE A 55 -6.85 -3.67 3.99
N ILE A 56 -7.75 -4.16 3.13
CA ILE A 56 -8.96 -3.42 2.74
C ILE A 56 -10.01 -3.36 3.85
N GLU A 57 -10.14 -4.40 4.67
CA GLU A 57 -11.15 -4.47 5.74
C GLU A 57 -10.77 -3.53 6.89
N GLU A 58 -9.49 -3.47 7.22
CA GLU A 58 -8.91 -2.62 8.25
C GLU A 58 -8.72 -1.18 7.79
N GLY A 59 -8.69 -0.94 6.47
CA GLY A 59 -8.41 0.38 5.91
C GLY A 59 -6.97 0.82 6.07
N GLU A 60 -6.04 -0.12 6.28
CA GLU A 60 -4.66 0.15 6.66
C GLU A 60 -3.65 -0.20 5.58
N LEU A 61 -2.58 0.59 5.52
CA LEU A 61 -1.37 0.36 4.77
C LEU A 61 -0.23 0.06 5.73
N LYS A 62 0.40 -1.10 5.55
CA LYS A 62 1.54 -1.52 6.36
C LYS A 62 2.79 -1.59 5.49
N PHE A 63 3.83 -0.88 5.89
CA PHE A 63 5.08 -0.75 5.15
C PHE A 63 6.19 -1.53 5.85
N PHE A 64 7.04 -2.15 5.05
CA PHE A 64 8.12 -3.00 5.51
C PHE A 64 9.44 -2.56 4.87
N ASP A 65 10.49 -2.54 5.69
CA ASP A 65 11.86 -2.29 5.24
C ASP A 65 12.49 -3.52 4.57
N PRO A 66 13.71 -3.41 4.00
CA PRO A 66 14.40 -4.55 3.38
C PRO A 66 14.73 -5.72 4.32
N SER A 67 14.70 -5.49 5.64
CA SER A 67 14.86 -6.57 6.62
C SER A 67 13.56 -7.35 6.86
N GLY A 68 12.44 -6.88 6.31
CA GLY A 68 11.10 -7.40 6.53
C GLY A 68 10.46 -6.89 7.83
N ALA A 69 11.09 -5.94 8.53
CA ALA A 69 10.52 -5.31 9.70
C ALA A 69 9.49 -4.25 9.31
N VAL A 70 8.54 -3.98 10.21
CA VAL A 70 7.51 -2.96 9.98
C VAL A 70 8.14 -1.60 10.13
N ALA A 71 8.18 -0.83 9.04
CA ALA A 71 8.71 0.53 9.00
C ALA A 71 7.63 1.56 9.37
N ALA A 72 6.39 1.35 8.91
CA ALA A 72 5.26 2.25 9.18
C ALA A 72 3.92 1.53 9.07
N VAL A 73 2.90 2.09 9.72
CA VAL A 73 1.49 1.72 9.57
C VAL A 73 0.69 3.01 9.39
N GLU A 74 -0.11 3.07 8.35
CA GLU A 74 -0.90 4.24 7.99
C GLU A 74 -2.35 3.87 7.70
N GLN A 75 -3.25 4.80 7.99
CA GLN A 75 -4.62 4.71 7.49
C GLN A 75 -4.65 5.14 6.03
N VAL A 76 -5.42 4.43 5.20
CA VAL A 76 -5.67 4.86 3.83
C VAL A 76 -6.44 6.16 3.88
N GLN A 77 -5.82 7.23 3.36
CA GLN A 77 -6.43 8.55 3.37
C GLN A 77 -7.59 8.59 2.38
N SER A 78 -8.78 8.20 2.83
CA SER A 78 -9.99 8.37 2.05
C SER A 78 -10.32 9.87 1.91
N ALA A 79 -10.72 10.32 0.72
CA ALA A 79 -11.06 11.71 0.43
C ALA A 79 -12.36 12.20 1.11
N MET A 80 -12.69 11.72 2.31
CA MET A 80 -13.87 12.11 3.07
C MET A 80 -13.46 12.81 4.36
N ARG A 81 -13.00 14.06 4.22
CA ARG A 81 -13.37 15.11 5.17
C ARG A 81 -14.44 15.96 4.51
N ALA A 82 -15.69 15.49 4.56
CA ALA A 82 -16.82 16.37 4.35
C ALA A 82 -16.89 17.28 5.59
N ALA A 83 -16.55 18.56 5.39
CA ALA A 83 -16.96 19.67 6.24
C ALA A 83 -17.94 20.51 5.42
#